data_AF-A0A547PND9-F1
#
_entry.id   AF-A0A547PND9-F1
#
_cell.length_a   1.000
_cell.length_b   1.000
_cell.length_c   1.000
_cell.angle_alpha   90.00
_cell.angle_beta   90.00
_cell.angle_gamma   90.00
#
_symmetry.space_group_name_H-M   'P 1'
#
loop_
_entity.id
_entity.type
_entity.pdbx_description
1 polymer ?
#
loop_
_entity_poly.entity_id
_entity_poly.type
_entity_poly.pdbx_seq_one_letter_code
_entity_poly.pdbx_strand_id
1 'polypeptide(L)'
;MSGRTDLSALLNFIAQEQLWHDRLQEVVGEHAHPMMEEFDLGSEELEGLLGESATMLLWGCGFEDFLARRYPDGNIIDLYLKRRGWADTVANRAYFAALRDTPVSLYEVSDVRPGHSMVLRDLLTSADPVTVQEKSATQSLHQWDRIAARVVPWEEHFVMSGAALPYSADATAMLLDALRDEDGSPVQITREILFGLAPLFTGIWLGTELERMLDQEELEILNRDGDPLMFHELRFPFAKGVTQKQIAPVLNERRDMMSEGSKSWVWIETGKTRHSTASEGYPVFGSVDLKGRALIVNVDSAARAAKAEAVITDLLGEVLRPPLTTIETVGQVSAAGEATADADDAIPPELVQQILQEQMDLHYRSTLDSPLPMLDGLSPREAARDPSMRDKVVGWLKHLENGSARSNAATAGYDFTWMWRELGVMDDRR
;
A
#
# COMPACT_ATOMS: atom_id res chain seq x y z
N MET A 1 -6.47 4.62 29.45
CA MET A 1 -7.41 5.68 29.06
C MET A 1 -6.75 6.46 27.92
N SER A 2 -7.17 6.25 26.67
CA SER A 2 -6.76 7.13 25.57
C SER A 2 -7.67 8.35 25.64
N GLY A 3 -7.12 9.51 25.99
CA GLY A 3 -7.87 10.76 26.05
C GLY A 3 -8.20 11.25 24.65
N ARG A 4 -9.11 10.56 23.96
CA ARG A 4 -9.67 11.06 22.71
C ARG A 4 -10.50 12.29 23.08
N THR A 5 -10.04 13.48 22.72
CA THR A 5 -10.77 14.72 22.98
C THR A 5 -12.10 14.66 22.23
N ASP A 6 -13.23 14.71 22.96
CA ASP A 6 -14.56 14.63 22.37
C ASP A 6 -14.93 15.95 21.68
N LEU A 7 -15.02 15.93 20.36
CA LEU A 7 -15.41 17.07 19.52
C LEU A 7 -16.93 17.17 19.34
N SER A 8 -17.71 16.21 19.86
CA SER A 8 -19.15 16.11 19.60
C SER A 8 -19.92 17.34 20.08
N ALA A 9 -19.52 17.93 21.22
CA ALA A 9 -20.15 19.14 21.74
C ALA A 9 -19.88 20.37 20.86
N LEU A 10 -18.69 20.48 20.28
CA LEU A 10 -18.33 21.53 19.33
C LEU A 10 -19.10 21.36 18.01
N LEU A 11 -19.16 20.13 17.47
CA LEU A 11 -19.93 19.82 16.26
C LEU A 11 -21.41 20.13 16.41
N ASN A 12 -22.03 19.71 17.52
CA ASN A 12 -23.42 20.03 17.82
C ASN A 12 -23.66 21.54 17.96
N PHE A 13 -22.70 22.28 18.51
CA PHE A 13 -22.78 23.74 18.59
C PHE A 13 -22.72 24.39 17.20
N ILE A 14 -21.81 23.95 16.34
CA ILE A 14 -21.70 24.44 14.95
C ILE A 14 -22.99 24.19 14.19
N ALA A 15 -23.56 22.99 14.30
CA ALA A 15 -24.82 22.62 13.63
C ALA A 15 -26.03 23.47 14.07
N GLN A 16 -25.98 24.09 15.25
CA GLN A 16 -27.05 24.96 15.76
C GLN A 16 -26.87 26.44 15.36
N GLU A 17 -25.68 26.84 14.92
CA GLU A 17 -25.37 28.22 14.53
C GLU A 17 -25.30 28.31 12.99
N GLN A 18 -26.43 28.64 12.34
CA GLN A 18 -26.59 28.59 10.87
C GLN A 18 -25.41 29.19 10.09
N LEU A 19 -24.95 30.39 10.47
CA LEU A 19 -23.82 31.06 9.81
C LEU A 19 -22.55 30.20 9.82
N TRP A 20 -22.26 29.53 10.93
CA TRP A 20 -21.07 28.70 11.08
C TRP A 20 -21.23 27.32 10.45
N HIS A 21 -22.45 26.80 10.44
CA HIS A 21 -22.79 25.61 9.67
C HIS A 21 -22.56 25.83 8.17
N ASP A 22 -23.07 26.94 7.62
CA ASP A 22 -22.91 27.27 6.20
C ASP A 22 -21.43 27.47 5.84
N ARG A 23 -20.66 28.18 6.68
CA ARG A 23 -19.21 28.32 6.52
C ARG A 23 -18.49 26.98 6.54
N LEU A 24 -18.86 26.06 7.44
CA LEU A 24 -18.26 24.73 7.46
C LEU A 24 -18.50 24.00 6.13
N GLN A 25 -19.71 24.08 5.56
CA GLN A 25 -20.00 23.47 4.26
C GLN A 25 -19.17 24.11 3.13
N GLU A 26 -19.02 25.44 3.14
CA GLU A 26 -18.17 26.16 2.18
C GLU A 26 -16.71 25.68 2.25
N VAL A 27 -16.14 25.61 3.47
CA VAL A 27 -14.75 25.15 3.66
C VAL A 27 -14.58 23.69 3.23
N VAL A 28 -15.46 22.79 3.65
CA VAL A 28 -15.43 21.38 3.20
C VAL A 28 -15.53 21.32 1.68
N GLY A 29 -16.33 22.21 1.09
CA GLY A 29 -16.44 22.33 -0.35
C GLY A 29 -15.12 22.67 -1.03
N GLU A 30 -14.37 23.64 -0.53
CA GLU A 30 -13.05 24.02 -1.08
C GLU A 30 -12.04 22.85 -1.10
N HIS A 31 -12.18 21.86 -0.22
CA HIS A 31 -11.31 20.67 -0.17
C HIS A 31 -11.68 19.58 -1.19
N ALA A 32 -12.93 19.54 -1.67
CA ALA A 32 -13.44 18.47 -2.52
C ALA A 32 -13.79 18.92 -3.95
N HIS A 33 -14.44 20.09 -4.09
CA HIS A 33 -15.02 20.54 -5.36
C HIS A 33 -13.98 20.68 -6.49
N PRO A 34 -12.76 21.19 -6.27
CA PRO A 34 -11.79 21.31 -7.35
C PRO A 34 -11.47 19.97 -8.03
N MET A 35 -11.31 18.89 -7.26
CA MET A 35 -11.06 17.57 -7.83
C MET A 35 -12.35 16.94 -8.36
N MET A 36 -13.50 17.18 -7.73
CA MET A 36 -14.78 16.75 -8.31
C MET A 36 -15.02 17.36 -9.70
N GLU A 37 -14.69 18.63 -9.88
CA GLU A 37 -14.79 19.31 -11.18
C GLU A 37 -13.76 18.77 -12.19
N GLU A 38 -12.51 18.58 -11.76
CA GLU A 38 -11.43 18.05 -12.62
C GLU A 38 -11.74 16.63 -13.15
N PHE A 39 -12.31 15.77 -12.29
CA PHE A 39 -12.63 14.38 -12.63
C PHE A 39 -14.08 14.18 -13.11
N ASP A 40 -14.87 15.25 -13.26
CA ASP A 40 -16.30 15.23 -13.63
C ASP A 40 -17.15 14.29 -12.75
N LEU A 41 -16.99 14.39 -11.42
CA LEU A 41 -17.64 13.53 -10.43
C LEU A 41 -18.72 14.26 -9.63
N GLY A 42 -19.88 13.60 -9.46
CA GLY A 42 -20.88 13.98 -8.46
C GLY A 42 -20.50 13.54 -7.04
N SER A 43 -21.18 14.09 -6.02
CA SER A 43 -20.91 13.75 -4.61
C SER A 43 -21.13 12.27 -4.29
N GLU A 44 -22.18 11.65 -4.84
CA GLU A 44 -22.47 10.22 -4.62
C GLU A 44 -21.43 9.32 -5.31
N GLU A 45 -20.93 9.73 -6.48
CA GLU A 45 -19.89 9.01 -7.22
C GLU A 45 -18.55 9.08 -6.49
N LEU A 46 -18.19 10.26 -5.98
CA LEU A 46 -16.99 10.44 -5.16
C LEU A 46 -17.03 9.55 -3.92
N GLU A 47 -18.15 9.53 -3.20
CA GLU A 47 -18.30 8.67 -2.03
C GLU A 47 -18.23 7.19 -2.39
N GLY A 48 -18.81 6.80 -3.54
CA GLY A 48 -18.72 5.44 -4.07
C GLY A 48 -17.30 5.00 -4.42
N LEU A 49 -16.48 5.90 -4.97
CA LEU A 49 -15.09 5.63 -5.33
C LEU A 49 -14.17 5.56 -4.10
N LEU A 50 -14.26 6.55 -3.21
CA LEU A 50 -13.40 6.64 -2.01
C LEU A 50 -13.80 5.64 -0.91
N GLY A 51 -15.10 5.35 -0.80
CA GLY A 51 -15.67 4.62 0.32
C GLY A 51 -15.78 5.47 1.59
N GLU A 52 -16.61 5.01 2.54
CA GLU A 52 -17.00 5.75 3.74
C GLU A 52 -15.83 6.30 4.56
N SER A 53 -14.77 5.50 4.73
CA SER A 53 -13.62 5.89 5.57
C SER A 53 -12.82 7.04 4.97
N ALA A 54 -12.55 7.01 3.67
CA ALA A 54 -11.80 8.06 2.99
C ALA A 54 -12.66 9.31 2.78
N THR A 55 -13.96 9.17 2.55
CA THR A 55 -14.91 10.29 2.53
C THR A 55 -14.96 11.01 3.89
N MET A 56 -14.99 10.27 4.99
CA MET A 56 -14.93 10.86 6.34
C MET A 56 -13.59 11.55 6.62
N LEU A 57 -12.48 11.02 6.10
CA LEU A 57 -11.16 11.65 6.20
C LEU A 57 -11.11 12.96 5.41
N LEU A 58 -11.64 12.99 4.18
CA LEU A 58 -11.79 14.20 3.35
C LEU A 58 -12.60 15.27 4.08
N TRP A 59 -13.76 14.90 4.62
CA TRP A 59 -14.57 15.80 5.44
C TRP A 59 -13.82 16.31 6.67
N GLY A 60 -13.07 15.42 7.35
CA GLY A 60 -12.24 15.76 8.50
C GLY A 60 -11.18 16.81 8.19
N CYS A 61 -10.57 16.76 6.99
CA CYS A 61 -9.61 17.77 6.55
C CYS A 61 -10.24 19.16 6.46
N GLY A 62 -11.39 19.26 5.79
CA GLY A 62 -12.14 20.52 5.68
C GLY A 62 -12.65 21.01 7.03
N PHE A 63 -13.09 20.10 7.91
CA PHE A 63 -13.50 20.45 9.26
C PHE A 63 -12.34 21.04 10.08
N GLU A 64 -11.18 20.39 10.09
CA GLU A 64 -10.01 20.90 10.82
C GLU A 64 -9.48 22.22 10.23
N ASP A 65 -9.57 22.41 8.90
CA ASP A 65 -9.31 23.70 8.26
C ASP A 65 -10.26 24.79 8.75
N PHE A 66 -11.57 24.52 8.70
CA PHE A 66 -12.60 25.43 9.20
C PHE A 66 -12.36 25.87 10.64
N LEU A 67 -11.93 24.95 11.51
CA LEU A 67 -11.61 25.27 12.90
C LEU A 67 -10.46 26.27 13.06
N ALA A 68 -9.54 26.36 12.10
CA ALA A 68 -8.43 27.31 12.11
C ALA A 68 -8.75 28.64 11.40
N ARG A 69 -9.79 28.70 10.55
CA ARG A 69 -10.11 29.93 9.80
C ARG A 69 -10.50 31.10 10.70
N ARG A 70 -10.00 32.29 10.35
CA ARG A 70 -10.31 33.55 11.05
C ARG A 70 -11.13 34.46 10.15
N TYR A 71 -12.35 34.75 10.57
CA TYR A 71 -13.28 35.63 9.87
C TYR A 71 -13.31 37.02 10.54
N PRO A 72 -13.86 38.06 9.89
CA PRO A 72 -14.01 39.39 10.50
C PRO A 72 -14.80 39.40 11.82
N ASP A 73 -15.72 38.45 12.00
CA ASP A 73 -16.53 38.25 13.21
C ASP A 73 -15.94 37.22 14.19
N GLY A 74 -14.73 36.74 13.94
CA GLY A 74 -13.94 35.89 14.84
C GLY A 74 -13.68 34.49 14.30
N ASN A 75 -13.46 33.54 15.21
CA ASN A 75 -13.24 32.13 14.92
C ASN A 75 -14.24 31.28 15.72
N ILE A 76 -14.62 30.13 15.16
CA ILE A 76 -15.63 29.25 15.74
C ILE A 76 -15.24 28.69 17.10
N ILE A 77 -13.96 28.36 17.30
CA ILE A 77 -13.46 27.85 18.59
C ILE A 77 -13.53 28.94 19.65
N ASP A 78 -13.16 30.17 19.33
CA ASP A 78 -13.30 31.31 20.26
C ASP A 78 -14.76 31.53 20.66
N LEU A 79 -15.68 31.47 19.69
CA LEU A 79 -17.11 31.60 19.94
C LEU A 79 -17.64 30.46 20.84
N TYR A 80 -17.28 29.23 20.52
CA TYR A 80 -17.65 28.04 21.28
C TYR A 80 -17.14 28.12 22.71
N LEU A 81 -15.85 28.38 22.91
CA LEU A 81 -15.23 28.47 24.23
C LEU A 81 -15.87 29.59 25.07
N LYS A 82 -16.22 30.71 24.45
CA LYS A 82 -16.92 31.82 25.10
C LYS A 82 -18.34 31.44 25.57
N ARG A 83 -19.11 30.67 24.79
CA ARG A 83 -20.53 30.36 25.08
C ARG A 83 -20.72 29.05 25.86
N ARG A 84 -19.87 28.06 25.61
CA ARG A 84 -20.02 26.66 26.06
C ARG A 84 -18.80 26.08 26.75
N GLY A 85 -17.62 26.72 26.67
CA GLY A 85 -16.37 26.18 27.21
C GLY A 85 -16.35 25.94 28.72
N TRP A 86 -17.31 26.47 29.48
CA TRP A 86 -17.49 26.15 30.91
C TRP A 86 -17.90 24.68 31.15
N ALA A 87 -18.50 24.03 30.15
CA ALA A 87 -18.88 22.62 30.21
C ALA A 87 -17.72 21.67 29.83
N ASP A 88 -16.62 22.21 29.30
CA ASP A 88 -15.43 21.44 28.93
C ASP A 88 -14.40 21.32 30.05
N THR A 89 -13.55 20.30 29.93
CA THR A 89 -12.36 20.17 30.77
C THR A 89 -11.30 21.22 30.38
N VAL A 90 -10.35 21.50 31.28
CA VAL A 90 -9.20 22.37 30.96
C VAL A 90 -8.41 21.82 29.76
N ALA A 91 -8.20 20.50 29.73
CA ALA A 91 -7.48 19.81 28.66
C ALA A 91 -8.19 19.93 27.29
N ASN A 92 -9.53 19.76 27.25
CA ASN A 92 -10.30 19.92 26.01
C ASN A 92 -10.21 21.36 25.47
N ARG A 93 -10.37 22.36 26.35
CA ARG A 93 -10.26 23.77 25.94
C ARG A 93 -8.87 24.09 25.38
N ALA A 94 -7.82 23.59 26.03
CA ALA A 94 -6.45 23.76 25.55
C ALA A 94 -6.23 23.08 24.20
N TYR A 95 -6.75 21.86 24.02
CA TYR A 95 -6.70 21.15 22.75
C TYR A 95 -7.44 21.89 21.63
N PHE A 96 -8.64 22.43 21.87
CA PHE A 96 -9.35 23.22 20.87
C PHE A 96 -8.55 24.47 20.47
N ALA A 97 -8.03 25.22 21.44
CA ALA A 97 -7.18 26.37 21.13
C ALA A 97 -5.93 25.98 20.32
N ALA A 98 -5.30 24.84 20.66
CA ALA A 98 -4.15 24.33 19.92
C ALA A 98 -4.52 23.90 18.49
N LEU A 99 -5.70 23.28 18.28
CA LEU A 99 -6.22 22.93 16.95
C LEU A 99 -6.40 24.16 16.07
N ARG A 100 -7.01 25.21 16.61
CA ARG A 100 -7.20 26.50 15.91
C ARG A 100 -5.87 27.07 15.44
N ASP A 101 -4.84 26.97 16.28
CA ASP A 101 -3.56 27.63 16.04
C ASP A 101 -2.55 26.73 15.29
N THR A 102 -2.85 25.47 15.00
CA THR A 102 -1.91 24.55 14.34
C THR A 102 -2.34 24.27 12.91
N PRO A 103 -1.61 24.72 11.87
CA PRO A 103 -1.93 24.39 10.49
C PRO A 103 -1.53 22.94 10.15
N VAL A 104 -1.99 22.45 9.00
CA VAL A 104 -1.49 21.20 8.41
C VAL A 104 -0.07 21.41 7.87
N SER A 105 0.78 20.40 7.94
CA SER A 105 2.07 20.34 7.23
C SER A 105 2.30 18.93 6.69
N LEU A 106 3.32 18.77 5.85
CA LEU A 106 3.77 17.47 5.36
C LEU A 106 4.88 16.94 6.27
N TYR A 107 4.70 15.73 6.78
CA TYR A 107 5.67 15.06 7.65
C TYR A 107 6.17 13.77 7.04
N GLU A 108 7.45 13.49 7.23
CA GLU A 108 8.04 12.16 7.04
C GLU A 108 8.21 11.47 8.40
N VAL A 109 7.79 10.21 8.47
CA VAL A 109 7.94 9.35 9.64
C VAL A 109 9.39 8.87 9.69
N SER A 110 10.13 9.25 10.72
CA SER A 110 11.56 8.89 10.86
C SER A 110 11.81 7.74 11.82
N ASP A 111 10.92 7.52 12.79
CA ASP A 111 10.96 6.39 13.73
C ASP A 111 9.54 6.04 14.20
N VAL A 112 9.26 4.76 14.44
CA VAL A 112 7.94 4.27 14.87
C VAL A 112 8.09 3.28 16.02
N ARG A 113 7.33 3.51 17.08
CA ARG A 113 7.10 2.57 18.18
C ARG A 113 5.62 2.18 18.15
N PRO A 114 5.28 1.01 17.56
CA PRO A 114 3.89 0.61 17.37
C PRO A 114 3.07 0.65 18.65
N GLY A 115 1.88 1.27 18.58
CA GLY A 115 0.96 1.42 19.70
C GLY A 115 1.34 2.50 20.72
N HIS A 116 2.41 3.26 20.48
CA HIS A 116 2.95 4.20 21.47
C HIS A 116 3.27 5.59 20.89
N SER A 117 4.18 5.68 19.94
CA SER A 117 4.68 6.96 19.44
C SER A 117 5.39 6.85 18.09
N MET A 118 5.54 7.98 17.41
CA MET A 118 6.38 8.11 16.23
C MET A 118 7.13 9.44 16.24
N VAL A 119 8.24 9.52 15.51
CA VAL A 119 8.98 10.76 15.29
C VAL A 119 8.65 11.29 13.90
N LEU A 120 8.13 12.53 13.85
CA LEU A 120 7.74 13.19 12.61
C LEU A 120 8.71 14.33 12.29
N ARG A 121 9.24 14.32 11.07
CA ARG A 121 10.08 15.38 10.52
C ARG A 121 9.26 16.20 9.54
N ASP A 122 9.11 17.50 9.82
CA ASP A 122 8.44 18.42 8.89
C ASP A 122 9.29 18.59 7.62
N LEU A 123 8.67 18.42 6.46
CA LEU A 123 9.33 18.54 5.15
C LEU A 123 9.22 19.93 4.53
N LEU A 124 8.36 20.80 5.06
CA LEU A 124 8.08 22.13 4.53
C LEU A 124 8.69 23.24 5.39
N THR A 125 8.82 23.02 6.69
CA THR A 125 9.42 23.97 7.61
C THR A 125 10.78 23.49 8.12
N SER A 126 11.59 24.41 8.64
CA SER A 126 12.86 24.06 9.30
C SER A 126 12.71 23.68 10.77
N ALA A 127 11.51 23.23 11.19
CA ALA A 127 11.26 22.81 12.56
C ALA A 127 12.03 21.51 12.89
N ASP A 128 12.47 21.40 14.14
CA ASP A 128 13.09 20.17 14.64
C ASP A 128 12.06 19.02 14.63
N PRO A 129 12.49 17.76 14.37
CA PRO A 129 11.61 16.61 14.47
C PRO A 129 10.95 16.49 15.85
N VAL A 130 9.68 16.10 15.86
CA VAL A 130 8.87 16.01 17.09
C VAL A 130 8.42 14.59 17.35
N THR A 131 8.40 14.18 18.62
CA THR A 131 7.81 12.90 19.03
C THR A 131 6.32 13.07 19.29
N VAL A 132 5.51 12.36 18.51
CA VAL A 132 4.06 12.35 18.60
C VAL A 132 3.60 11.10 19.33
N GLN A 133 2.76 11.26 20.35
CA GLN A 133 2.09 10.14 21.01
C GLN A 133 0.86 9.73 20.22
N GLU A 134 0.87 8.52 19.70
CA GLU A 134 -0.18 8.01 18.82
C GLU A 134 -0.20 6.48 18.91
N LYS A 135 -1.40 5.89 18.96
CA LYS A 135 -1.57 4.44 19.16
C LYS A 135 -2.02 3.68 17.93
N SER A 136 -2.96 4.22 17.17
CA SER A 136 -3.62 3.50 16.09
C SER A 136 -2.87 3.66 14.77
N ALA A 137 -2.53 4.89 14.39
CA ALA A 137 -1.73 5.17 13.21
C ALA A 137 -0.34 4.53 13.28
N THR A 138 0.28 4.43 14.47
CA THR A 138 1.59 3.75 14.64
C THR A 138 1.55 2.24 14.44
N GLN A 139 0.36 1.64 14.28
CA GLN A 139 0.21 0.22 13.91
C GLN A 139 0.29 0.02 12.39
N SER A 140 0.02 1.07 11.60
CA SER A 140 -0.04 0.99 10.14
C SER A 140 1.01 1.84 9.43
N LEU A 141 1.50 2.90 10.09
CA LEU A 141 2.56 3.76 9.56
C LEU A 141 3.93 3.12 9.80
N HIS A 142 4.75 3.17 8.76
CA HIS A 142 6.11 2.64 8.75
C HIS A 142 7.13 3.76 8.60
N GLN A 143 8.38 3.44 8.88
CA GLN A 143 9.49 4.36 8.65
C GLN A 143 9.49 4.82 7.18
N TRP A 144 9.72 6.12 6.99
CA TRP A 144 9.71 6.85 5.72
C TRP A 144 8.34 7.05 5.05
N ASP A 145 7.25 6.61 5.70
CA ASP A 145 5.92 7.03 5.27
C ASP A 145 5.79 8.54 5.37
N ARG A 146 5.01 9.13 4.46
CA ARG A 146 4.70 10.55 4.47
C ARG A 146 3.24 10.74 4.75
N ILE A 147 2.94 11.72 5.60
CA ILE A 147 1.58 12.06 5.97
C ILE A 147 1.41 13.58 5.99
N ALA A 148 0.27 14.07 5.51
CA ALA A 148 -0.17 15.43 5.81
C ALA A 148 -1.13 15.39 7.00
N ALA A 149 -0.77 16.07 8.07
CA ALA A 149 -1.54 16.08 9.31
C ALA A 149 -1.28 17.37 10.10
N ARG A 150 -2.06 17.60 11.15
CA ARG A 150 -1.73 18.63 12.16
C ARG A 150 -1.05 17.95 13.34
N VAL A 151 0.12 18.46 13.72
CA VAL A 151 0.84 18.01 14.91
C VAL A 151 0.64 19.02 16.02
N VAL A 152 -0.29 18.70 16.91
CA VAL A 152 -0.88 19.62 17.88
C VAL A 152 -0.14 19.49 19.21
N PRO A 153 0.34 20.59 19.81
CA PRO A 153 0.87 20.57 21.16
C PRO A 153 -0.26 20.30 22.16
N TRP A 154 -0.09 19.30 23.01
CA TRP A 154 -1.04 18.95 24.05
C TRP A 154 -0.31 18.67 25.36
N GLU A 155 -0.45 19.58 26.33
CA GLU A 155 0.32 19.58 27.58
C GLU A 155 1.83 19.59 27.32
N GLU A 156 2.56 18.56 27.76
CA GLU A 156 4.02 18.42 27.59
C GLU A 156 4.42 17.54 26.39
N HIS A 157 3.47 17.14 25.54
CA HIS A 157 3.73 16.28 24.39
C HIS A 157 3.01 16.76 23.13
N PHE A 158 3.29 16.10 22.00
CA PHE A 158 2.58 16.33 20.74
C PHE A 158 1.64 15.17 20.45
N VAL A 159 0.49 15.49 19.85
CA VAL A 159 -0.48 14.53 19.32
C VAL A 159 -0.80 14.87 17.87
N MET A 160 -1.16 13.85 17.10
CA MET A 160 -1.69 14.05 15.75
C MET A 160 -3.18 14.36 15.84
N SER A 161 -3.66 15.29 15.01
CA SER A 161 -5.11 15.52 14.85
C SER A 161 -5.81 14.32 14.19
N GLY A 162 -7.13 14.41 14.03
CA GLY A 162 -7.93 13.29 13.54
C GLY A 162 -7.78 13.07 12.03
N ALA A 163 -7.55 14.13 11.27
CA ALA A 163 -7.32 14.07 9.83
C ALA A 163 -5.82 13.92 9.52
N ALA A 164 -5.43 12.73 9.07
CA ALA A 164 -4.08 12.43 8.60
C ALA A 164 -4.15 11.75 7.22
N LEU A 165 -3.69 12.46 6.20
CA LEU A 165 -3.69 11.99 4.82
C LEU A 165 -2.40 11.22 4.53
N PRO A 166 -2.44 9.95 4.10
CA PRO A 166 -1.26 9.26 3.60
C PRO A 166 -0.82 9.88 2.28
N TYR A 167 0.45 10.25 2.16
CA TYR A 167 1.02 10.85 0.96
C TYR A 167 1.88 9.84 0.20
N SER A 168 1.52 9.60 -1.06
CA SER A 168 2.38 8.87 -1.99
C SER A 168 3.64 9.67 -2.33
N ALA A 169 4.61 9.01 -2.96
CA ALA A 169 5.79 9.69 -3.50
C ALA A 169 5.40 10.74 -4.54
N ASP A 170 4.41 10.44 -5.38
CA ASP A 170 3.93 11.33 -6.44
C ASP A 170 3.19 12.54 -5.87
N ALA A 171 2.27 12.32 -4.93
CA ALA A 171 1.59 13.41 -4.21
C ALA A 171 2.59 14.31 -3.47
N THR A 172 3.65 13.72 -2.90
CA THR A 172 4.73 14.49 -2.27
C THR A 172 5.46 15.36 -3.30
N ALA A 173 5.83 14.78 -4.44
CA ALA A 173 6.54 15.51 -5.50
C ALA A 173 5.68 16.65 -6.06
N MET A 174 4.40 16.39 -6.33
CA MET A 174 3.44 17.40 -6.79
C MET A 174 3.29 18.54 -5.78
N LEU A 175 3.17 18.23 -4.48
CA LEU A 175 3.06 19.26 -3.45
C LEU A 175 4.34 20.10 -3.35
N LEU A 176 5.51 19.48 -3.36
CA LEU A 176 6.78 20.20 -3.31
C LEU A 176 7.00 21.07 -4.56
N ASP A 177 6.54 20.62 -5.73
CA ASP A 177 6.60 21.37 -6.97
C ASP A 177 5.63 22.56 -6.97
N ALA A 178 4.41 22.37 -6.47
CA ALA A 178 3.42 23.44 -6.30
C ALA A 178 3.86 24.53 -5.30
N LEU A 179 4.86 24.22 -4.45
CA LEU A 179 5.44 25.15 -3.48
C LEU A 179 6.78 25.74 -3.96
N ARG A 180 7.03 25.75 -5.28
CA ARG A 180 8.13 26.49 -5.91
C ARG A 180 7.65 27.85 -6.42
N ASP A 181 8.54 28.83 -6.46
CA ASP A 181 8.28 30.11 -7.09
C ASP A 181 8.43 30.05 -8.62
N GLU A 182 8.22 31.18 -9.30
CA GLU A 182 8.30 31.27 -10.77
C GLU A 182 9.69 30.91 -11.34
N ASP A 183 10.76 30.98 -10.53
CA ASP A 183 12.12 30.64 -10.94
C ASP A 183 12.50 29.18 -10.60
N GLY A 184 11.60 28.45 -9.95
CA GLY A 184 11.76 27.05 -9.56
C GLY A 184 12.41 26.86 -8.18
N SER A 185 12.68 27.94 -7.45
CA SER A 185 13.23 27.89 -6.10
C SER A 185 12.14 27.50 -5.08
N PRO A 186 12.47 26.72 -4.03
CA PRO A 186 11.51 26.41 -2.98
C PRO A 186 11.05 27.69 -2.25
N VAL A 187 9.73 27.88 -2.14
CA VAL A 187 9.16 28.99 -1.37
C VAL A 187 9.48 28.77 0.11
N GLN A 188 9.87 29.84 0.82
CA GLN A 188 9.99 29.78 2.27
C GLN A 188 8.60 29.70 2.91
N ILE A 189 8.22 28.49 3.31
CA ILE A 189 6.92 28.22 3.92
C ILE A 189 6.93 28.64 5.39
N THR A 190 6.15 29.67 5.72
CA THR A 190 5.88 30.05 7.11
C THR A 190 4.60 29.41 7.62
N ARG A 191 4.43 29.40 8.95
CA ARG A 191 3.20 28.92 9.59
C ARG A 191 1.95 29.65 9.09
N GLU A 192 2.06 30.96 8.84
CA GLU A 192 0.96 31.79 8.35
C GLU A 192 0.54 31.37 6.93
N ILE A 193 1.50 31.02 6.08
CA ILE A 193 1.23 30.52 4.72
C ILE A 193 0.52 29.17 4.80
N LEU A 194 0.98 28.25 5.67
CA LEU A 194 0.38 26.91 5.80
C LEU A 194 -1.12 26.93 6.11
N PHE A 195 -1.63 27.94 6.83
CA PHE A 195 -3.08 28.07 7.07
C PHE A 195 -3.89 28.28 5.79
N GLY A 196 -3.30 28.90 4.76
CA GLY A 196 -3.96 29.11 3.47
C GLY A 196 -3.80 27.92 2.51
N LEU A 197 -2.96 26.94 2.84
CA LEU A 197 -2.61 25.84 1.95
C LEU A 197 -3.41 24.56 2.22
N ALA A 198 -4.23 24.48 3.28
CA ALA A 198 -4.91 23.23 3.63
C ALA A 198 -5.72 22.58 2.49
N PRO A 199 -6.48 23.34 1.66
CA PRO A 199 -7.15 22.76 0.49
C PRO A 199 -6.19 22.19 -0.56
N LEU A 200 -4.99 22.78 -0.73
CA LEU A 200 -3.97 22.28 -1.65
C LEU A 200 -3.49 20.88 -1.25
N PHE A 201 -3.27 20.64 0.05
CA PHE A 201 -2.89 19.32 0.53
C PHE A 201 -3.96 18.29 0.17
N THR A 202 -5.21 18.58 0.56
CA THR A 202 -6.32 17.66 0.31
C THR A 202 -6.58 17.45 -1.17
N GLY A 203 -6.50 18.50 -1.99
CA GLY A 203 -6.68 18.41 -3.43
C GLY A 203 -5.64 17.52 -4.10
N ILE A 204 -4.35 17.69 -3.77
CA ILE A 204 -3.28 16.83 -4.33
C ILE A 204 -3.47 15.38 -3.90
N TRP A 205 -3.74 15.13 -2.61
CA TRP A 205 -4.00 13.78 -2.13
C TRP A 205 -5.19 13.15 -2.88
N LEU A 206 -6.31 13.87 -2.95
CA LEU A 206 -7.53 13.38 -3.57
C LEU A 206 -7.34 13.12 -5.07
N GLY A 207 -6.70 14.04 -5.80
CA GLY A 207 -6.40 13.87 -7.22
C GLY A 207 -5.57 12.62 -7.48
N THR A 208 -4.47 12.42 -6.75
CA THR A 208 -3.64 11.22 -6.93
C THR A 208 -4.35 9.92 -6.58
N GLU A 209 -5.27 9.94 -5.60
CA GLU A 209 -6.04 8.76 -5.23
C GLU A 209 -7.12 8.44 -6.28
N LEU A 210 -7.77 9.47 -6.83
CA LEU A 210 -8.73 9.33 -7.92
C LEU A 210 -8.06 8.85 -9.21
N GLU A 211 -6.92 9.42 -9.61
CA GLU A 211 -6.11 8.92 -10.72
C GLU A 211 -5.80 7.43 -10.51
N ARG A 212 -5.27 7.07 -9.33
CA ARG A 212 -4.95 5.67 -9.02
C ARG A 212 -6.17 4.74 -9.09
N MET A 213 -7.36 5.20 -8.67
CA MET A 213 -8.58 4.41 -8.70
C MET A 213 -9.19 4.29 -10.09
N LEU A 214 -9.06 5.32 -10.91
CA LEU A 214 -9.62 5.38 -12.28
C LEU A 214 -8.67 4.73 -13.30
N ASP A 215 -7.35 4.87 -13.10
CA ASP A 215 -6.30 4.20 -13.88
C ASP A 215 -6.13 2.72 -13.52
N GLN A 216 -6.87 2.21 -12.52
CA GLN A 216 -7.08 0.78 -12.34
C GLN A 216 -8.00 0.20 -13.43
N GLU A 217 -7.72 0.50 -14.71
CA GLU A 217 -7.93 -0.50 -15.75
C GLU A 217 -7.19 -1.75 -15.29
N GLU A 218 -7.91 -2.85 -15.09
CA GLU A 218 -7.37 -4.13 -14.66
C GLU A 218 -6.05 -4.37 -15.37
N LEU A 219 -4.94 -4.43 -14.61
CA LEU A 219 -3.71 -5.04 -15.10
C LEU A 219 -4.11 -6.46 -15.49
N GLU A 220 -4.44 -6.68 -16.77
CA GLU A 220 -4.58 -8.00 -17.35
C GLU A 220 -3.20 -8.64 -17.22
N ILE A 221 -2.98 -9.35 -16.12
CA ILE A 221 -1.79 -10.17 -15.96
C ILE A 221 -1.91 -11.22 -17.05
N LEU A 222 -1.15 -11.06 -18.13
CA LEU A 222 -1.11 -12.04 -19.21
C LEU A 222 -0.16 -13.17 -18.81
N ASN A 223 -0.53 -14.40 -19.12
CA ASN A 223 0.38 -15.54 -19.04
C ASN A 223 1.49 -15.41 -20.10
N ARG A 224 2.47 -16.33 -20.08
CA ARG A 224 3.59 -16.33 -21.03
C ARG A 224 3.17 -16.43 -22.51
N ASP A 225 1.94 -16.90 -22.79
CA ASP A 225 1.37 -17.02 -24.13
C ASP A 225 0.53 -15.78 -24.54
N GLY A 226 0.37 -14.80 -23.66
CA GLY A 226 -0.37 -13.55 -23.92
C GLY A 226 -1.87 -13.62 -23.61
N ASP A 227 -2.36 -14.69 -22.97
CA ASP A 227 -3.75 -14.79 -22.53
C ASP A 227 -3.93 -14.23 -21.11
N PRO A 228 -5.10 -13.65 -20.75
CA PRO A 228 -5.40 -13.29 -19.36
C PRO A 228 -5.20 -14.47 -18.39
N LEU A 229 -4.43 -14.25 -17.34
CA LEU A 229 -4.09 -15.23 -16.30
C LEU A 229 -5.32 -15.48 -15.42
N MET A 230 -5.92 -16.67 -15.57
CA MET A 230 -7.04 -17.15 -14.77
C MET A 230 -6.75 -18.56 -14.30
N PHE A 231 -6.90 -18.83 -13.01
CA PHE A 231 -6.70 -20.18 -12.49
C PHE A 231 -7.96 -21.02 -12.72
N HIS A 232 -7.84 -22.06 -13.53
CA HIS A 232 -8.89 -23.03 -13.80
C HIS A 232 -8.56 -24.35 -13.09
N GLU A 233 -9.41 -24.74 -12.14
CA GLU A 233 -9.42 -26.09 -11.57
C GLU A 233 -10.49 -26.92 -12.28
N LEU A 234 -10.08 -27.93 -13.05
CA LEU A 234 -10.98 -28.90 -13.67
C LEU A 234 -11.00 -30.17 -12.81
N ARG A 235 -12.14 -30.43 -12.19
CA ARG A 235 -12.34 -31.60 -11.33
C ARG A 235 -13.14 -32.67 -12.06
N PHE A 236 -12.46 -33.73 -12.53
CA PHE A 236 -13.06 -34.90 -13.19
C PHE A 236 -13.43 -35.99 -12.17
N PRO A 237 -14.72 -36.19 -11.85
CA PRO A 237 -15.12 -37.22 -10.89
C PRO A 237 -14.97 -38.62 -11.50
N PHE A 238 -14.53 -39.60 -10.72
CA PHE A 238 -14.44 -40.98 -11.21
C PHE A 238 -15.82 -41.56 -11.54
N ALA A 239 -15.87 -42.44 -12.54
CA ALA A 239 -17.01 -43.30 -12.79
C ALA A 239 -17.21 -44.30 -11.64
N LYS A 240 -18.39 -44.94 -11.60
CA LYS A 240 -18.74 -45.89 -10.54
C LYS A 240 -17.77 -47.09 -10.56
N GLY A 241 -17.17 -47.40 -9.42
CA GLY A 241 -16.23 -48.53 -9.28
C GLY A 241 -14.79 -48.24 -9.71
N VAL A 242 -14.52 -47.07 -10.30
CA VAL A 242 -13.15 -46.68 -10.69
C VAL A 242 -12.32 -46.28 -9.48
N THR A 243 -11.03 -46.64 -9.51
CA THR A 243 -10.05 -46.33 -8.46
C THR A 243 -8.83 -45.61 -9.03
N GLN A 244 -8.10 -44.89 -8.18
CA GLN A 244 -6.87 -44.18 -8.57
C GLN A 244 -5.82 -45.09 -9.24
N LYS A 245 -5.77 -46.38 -8.86
CA LYS A 245 -4.84 -47.37 -9.43
C LYS A 245 -5.10 -47.69 -10.90
N GLN A 246 -6.29 -47.37 -11.42
CA GLN A 246 -6.62 -47.53 -12.84
C GLN A 246 -6.24 -46.29 -13.67
N ILE A 247 -6.00 -45.14 -13.02
CA ILE A 247 -5.74 -43.86 -13.69
C ILE A 247 -4.25 -43.54 -13.70
N ALA A 248 -3.57 -43.70 -12.56
CA ALA A 248 -2.15 -43.36 -12.43
C ALA A 248 -1.23 -44.03 -13.48
N PRO A 249 -1.40 -45.33 -13.83
CA PRO A 249 -0.57 -45.95 -14.86
C PRO A 249 -0.72 -45.30 -16.23
N VAL A 250 -1.94 -44.89 -16.62
CA VAL A 250 -2.22 -44.24 -17.91
C VAL A 250 -1.52 -42.88 -17.99
N LEU A 251 -1.52 -42.12 -16.90
CA LEU A 251 -0.79 -40.84 -16.84
C LEU A 251 0.73 -41.04 -16.86
N ASN A 252 1.25 -42.07 -16.18
CA ASN A 252 2.67 -42.39 -16.16
C ASN A 252 3.24 -42.83 -17.52
N GLU A 253 2.39 -43.32 -18.43
CA GLU A 253 2.83 -43.71 -19.78
C GLU A 253 3.02 -42.49 -20.71
N ARG A 254 2.50 -41.32 -20.35
CA ARG A 254 2.64 -40.09 -21.14
C ARG A 254 3.99 -39.41 -20.92
N ARG A 255 4.64 -39.04 -22.02
CA ARG A 255 5.95 -38.37 -22.01
C ARG A 255 5.91 -36.92 -21.51
N ASP A 256 4.75 -36.30 -21.58
CA ASP A 256 4.50 -34.93 -21.15
C ASP A 256 3.91 -34.84 -19.74
N MET A 257 3.75 -35.97 -19.03
CA MET A 257 3.29 -36.01 -17.64
C MET A 257 4.43 -36.52 -16.76
N MET A 258 5.15 -35.59 -16.12
CA MET A 258 6.25 -35.93 -15.24
C MET A 258 5.72 -36.23 -13.84
N SER A 259 5.87 -37.47 -13.38
CA SER A 259 5.42 -37.87 -12.04
C SER A 259 6.26 -37.18 -10.95
N GLU A 260 5.60 -36.53 -10.00
CA GLU A 260 6.20 -35.99 -8.77
C GLU A 260 5.91 -36.88 -7.54
N GLY A 261 5.31 -38.05 -7.77
CA GLY A 261 4.94 -39.00 -6.73
C GLY A 261 3.84 -39.94 -7.20
N SER A 262 3.25 -40.67 -6.25
CA SER A 262 2.25 -41.71 -6.59
C SER A 262 0.89 -41.17 -7.06
N LYS A 263 0.64 -39.86 -6.93
CA LYS A 263 -0.67 -39.24 -7.16
C LYS A 263 -0.63 -37.87 -7.83
N SER A 264 0.55 -37.37 -8.21
CA SER A 264 0.73 -36.01 -8.72
C SER A 264 1.69 -36.00 -9.90
N TRP A 265 1.38 -35.15 -10.89
CA TRP A 265 2.17 -34.97 -12.10
C TRP A 265 2.27 -33.49 -12.46
N VAL A 266 3.45 -33.10 -12.95
CA VAL A 266 3.66 -31.85 -13.68
C VAL A 266 3.44 -32.12 -15.16
N TRP A 267 2.48 -31.43 -15.76
CA TRP A 267 2.23 -31.50 -17.19
C TRP A 267 3.12 -30.48 -17.91
N ILE A 268 3.99 -30.95 -18.80
CA ILE A 268 4.93 -30.11 -19.56
C ILE A 268 4.53 -29.97 -21.04
N GLU A 269 4.92 -28.87 -21.68
CA GLU A 269 4.73 -28.70 -23.12
C GLU A 269 5.79 -29.49 -23.92
N THR A 270 5.36 -30.50 -24.69
CA THR A 270 6.25 -31.23 -25.61
C THR A 270 6.15 -30.66 -27.02
N GLY A 271 7.16 -29.92 -27.48
CA GLY A 271 7.23 -29.45 -28.87
C GLY A 271 8.01 -28.16 -29.17
N LYS A 272 8.29 -27.31 -28.18
CA LYS A 272 9.14 -26.10 -28.37
C LYS A 272 10.59 -26.43 -28.00
N THR A 273 11.46 -26.58 -28.99
CA THR A 273 12.90 -26.85 -28.76
C THR A 273 13.68 -25.55 -28.54
N ARG A 274 14.32 -25.47 -27.35
CA ARG A 274 15.60 -24.81 -26.98
C ARG A 274 15.86 -23.34 -27.38
N HIS A 275 15.69 -22.47 -26.41
CA HIS A 275 16.75 -21.54 -25.96
C HIS A 275 16.65 -21.36 -24.44
N SER A 276 17.28 -22.25 -23.68
CA SER A 276 17.65 -21.94 -22.29
C SER A 276 18.86 -22.77 -21.91
N THR A 277 19.80 -22.12 -21.25
CA THR A 277 20.95 -22.73 -20.60
C THR A 277 20.47 -23.73 -19.54
N ALA A 278 21.36 -24.62 -19.11
CA ALA A 278 21.10 -25.81 -18.31
C ALA A 278 20.49 -25.59 -16.89
N SER A 279 19.92 -24.43 -16.60
CA SER A 279 19.26 -24.06 -15.34
C SER A 279 17.72 -23.97 -15.42
N GLU A 280 17.10 -24.01 -16.60
CA GLU A 280 15.64 -23.85 -16.72
C GLU A 280 14.97 -25.11 -17.27
N GLY A 281 14.00 -25.65 -16.52
CA GLY A 281 13.22 -26.83 -16.87
C GLY A 281 12.28 -26.64 -18.07
N TYR A 282 11.50 -27.68 -18.38
CA TYR A 282 10.49 -27.61 -19.45
C TYR A 282 9.37 -26.62 -19.10
N PRO A 283 8.78 -25.90 -20.09
CA PRO A 283 7.60 -25.07 -19.84
C PRO A 283 6.47 -25.91 -19.27
N VAL A 284 5.93 -25.48 -18.12
CA VAL A 284 4.81 -26.15 -17.44
C VAL A 284 3.50 -25.71 -18.08
N PHE A 285 2.68 -26.68 -18.48
CA PHE A 285 1.33 -26.50 -18.97
C PHE A 285 0.30 -26.45 -17.83
N GLY A 286 0.51 -27.24 -16.78
CA GLY A 286 -0.37 -27.30 -15.61
C GLY A 286 0.04 -28.41 -14.63
N SER A 287 -0.74 -28.57 -13.55
CA SER A 287 -0.59 -29.70 -12.61
C SER A 287 -1.76 -30.66 -12.73
N VAL A 288 -1.49 -31.94 -12.42
CA VAL A 288 -2.50 -33.00 -12.41
C VAL A 288 -2.40 -33.78 -11.11
N ASP A 289 -3.51 -33.92 -10.39
CA ASP A 289 -3.55 -34.53 -9.06
C ASP A 289 -4.71 -35.53 -8.89
N LEU A 290 -4.44 -36.65 -8.22
CA LEU A 290 -5.47 -37.61 -7.79
C LEU A 290 -5.89 -37.36 -6.34
N LYS A 291 -6.97 -36.59 -6.13
CA LYS A 291 -7.53 -36.33 -4.80
C LYS A 291 -8.89 -37.01 -4.61
N GLY A 292 -8.95 -37.91 -3.64
CA GLY A 292 -10.18 -38.67 -3.33
C GLY A 292 -10.69 -39.49 -4.52
N ARG A 293 -11.94 -39.23 -4.94
CA ARG A 293 -12.59 -39.86 -6.11
C ARG A 293 -12.60 -38.96 -7.36
N ALA A 294 -11.60 -38.09 -7.52
CA ALA A 294 -11.49 -37.22 -8.68
C ALA A 294 -10.03 -37.10 -9.16
N LEU A 295 -9.90 -36.79 -10.45
CA LEU A 295 -8.68 -36.28 -11.07
C LEU A 295 -8.85 -34.77 -11.18
N ILE A 296 -7.89 -34.00 -10.68
CA ILE A 296 -7.91 -32.54 -10.69
C ILE A 296 -6.82 -32.07 -11.64
N VAL A 297 -7.16 -31.13 -12.51
CA VAL A 297 -6.20 -30.48 -13.41
C VAL A 297 -6.23 -28.98 -13.17
N ASN A 298 -5.08 -28.39 -12.88
CA ASN A 298 -4.93 -26.95 -12.68
C ASN A 298 -4.15 -26.35 -13.85
N VAL A 299 -4.72 -25.30 -14.45
CA VAL A 299 -4.11 -24.52 -15.54
C VAL A 299 -4.40 -23.04 -15.35
N ASP A 300 -3.66 -22.19 -16.03
CA ASP A 300 -3.59 -20.74 -15.80
C ASP A 300 -4.23 -19.91 -16.95
N SER A 301 -4.99 -20.55 -17.84
CA SER A 301 -5.85 -19.84 -18.82
C SER A 301 -7.03 -20.68 -19.31
N ALA A 302 -8.07 -20.03 -19.83
CA ALA A 302 -9.25 -20.67 -20.40
C ALA A 302 -8.91 -21.53 -21.64
N ALA A 303 -7.96 -21.08 -22.46
CA ALA A 303 -7.49 -21.85 -23.62
C ALA A 303 -6.79 -23.16 -23.18
N ARG A 304 -5.97 -23.09 -22.13
CA ARG A 304 -5.34 -24.26 -21.53
C ARG A 304 -6.36 -25.18 -20.85
N ALA A 305 -7.41 -24.63 -20.23
CA ALA A 305 -8.50 -25.42 -19.65
C ALA A 305 -9.26 -26.25 -20.70
N ALA A 306 -9.65 -25.63 -21.82
CA ALA A 306 -10.31 -26.34 -22.91
C ALA A 306 -9.42 -27.45 -23.51
N LYS A 307 -8.12 -27.15 -23.68
CA LYS A 307 -7.14 -28.14 -24.16
C LYS A 307 -6.93 -29.28 -23.14
N ALA A 308 -6.85 -28.96 -21.86
CA ALA A 308 -6.74 -29.93 -20.79
C ALA A 308 -7.94 -30.88 -20.76
N GLU A 309 -9.16 -30.34 -20.86
CA GLU A 309 -10.39 -31.13 -20.91
C GLU A 309 -10.42 -32.08 -22.09
N ALA A 310 -10.08 -31.60 -23.29
CA ALA A 310 -10.06 -32.44 -24.49
C ALA A 310 -9.08 -33.61 -24.33
N VAL A 311 -7.86 -33.35 -23.83
CA VAL A 311 -6.84 -34.38 -23.67
C VAL A 311 -7.22 -35.39 -22.58
N ILE A 312 -7.70 -34.95 -21.42
CA ILE A 312 -8.10 -35.87 -20.34
C ILE A 312 -9.31 -36.70 -20.74
N THR A 313 -10.27 -36.11 -21.46
CA THR A 313 -11.45 -36.83 -21.96
C THR A 313 -11.07 -37.88 -22.99
N ASP A 314 -10.15 -37.58 -23.90
CA ASP A 314 -9.64 -38.57 -24.88
C ASP A 314 -8.90 -39.73 -24.18
N LEU A 315 -8.08 -39.43 -23.17
CA LEU A 315 -7.29 -40.45 -22.47
C LEU A 315 -8.11 -41.32 -21.50
N LEU A 316 -9.05 -40.71 -20.78
CA LEU A 316 -9.66 -41.29 -19.57
C LEU A 316 -11.19 -41.12 -19.53
N GLY A 317 -11.82 -40.69 -20.63
CA GLY A 317 -13.26 -40.41 -20.67
C GLY A 317 -14.18 -41.60 -20.38
N GLU A 318 -13.70 -42.84 -20.55
CA GLU A 318 -14.47 -44.05 -20.19
C GLU A 318 -14.51 -44.31 -18.67
N VAL A 319 -13.50 -43.83 -17.94
CA VAL A 319 -13.33 -44.07 -16.49
C VAL A 319 -13.58 -42.81 -15.64
N LEU A 320 -13.71 -41.66 -16.28
CA LEU A 320 -14.04 -40.37 -15.67
C LEU A 320 -15.45 -39.92 -16.10
N ARG A 321 -16.02 -39.02 -15.31
CA ARG A 321 -17.21 -38.25 -15.66
C ARG A 321 -16.79 -36.85 -16.12
N PRO A 322 -17.67 -36.10 -16.81
CA PRO A 322 -17.38 -34.73 -17.22
C PRO A 322 -16.91 -33.86 -16.04
N PRO A 323 -15.98 -32.92 -16.28
CA PRO A 323 -15.42 -32.10 -15.22
C PRO A 323 -16.42 -31.08 -14.68
N LEU A 324 -16.22 -30.69 -13.42
CA LEU A 324 -16.70 -29.41 -12.90
C LEU A 324 -15.52 -28.44 -12.93
N THR A 325 -15.71 -27.26 -13.50
CA THR A 325 -14.66 -26.24 -13.63
C THR A 325 -14.92 -25.09 -12.68
N THR A 326 -13.94 -24.78 -11.84
CA THR A 326 -13.89 -23.56 -11.03
C THR A 326 -12.91 -22.58 -11.67
N ILE A 327 -13.26 -21.31 -11.70
CA ILE A 327 -12.44 -20.23 -12.28
C ILE A 327 -12.22 -19.21 -11.17
N GLU A 328 -10.96 -18.92 -10.88
CA GLU A 328 -10.56 -17.91 -9.90
C GLU A 328 -9.60 -16.92 -10.57
N THR A 329 -9.83 -15.62 -10.34
CA THR A 329 -8.91 -14.57 -10.80
C THR A 329 -7.74 -14.43 -9.83
N VAL A 330 -6.64 -13.81 -10.28
CA VAL A 330 -5.44 -13.57 -9.45
C VAL A 330 -5.79 -12.82 -8.16
N GLY A 331 -6.73 -11.87 -8.23
CA GLY A 331 -7.22 -11.13 -7.06
C GLY A 331 -7.97 -12.00 -6.05
N GLN A 332 -8.71 -13.03 -6.51
CA GLN A 332 -9.44 -13.95 -5.64
C GLN A 332 -8.52 -14.98 -4.96
N VAL A 333 -7.49 -15.47 -5.66
CA VAL A 333 -6.50 -16.42 -5.10
C VAL A 333 -5.62 -15.74 -4.05
N SER A 334 -5.23 -14.48 -4.27
CA SER A 334 -4.43 -13.70 -3.32
C SER A 334 -5.19 -13.43 -2.00
N ALA A 335 -6.53 -13.39 -2.04
CA ALA A 335 -7.38 -13.25 -0.86
C ALA A 335 -7.63 -14.58 -0.12
N ALA A 336 -7.36 -15.74 -0.74
CA ALA A 336 -7.61 -17.07 -0.19
C ALA A 336 -6.34 -17.83 0.26
N GLY A 337 -5.15 -17.32 -0.06
CA GLY A 337 -3.85 -18.01 0.04
C GLY A 337 -3.25 -18.22 1.44
N GLU A 338 -4.01 -18.15 2.53
CA GLU A 338 -3.56 -18.52 3.88
C GLU A 338 -4.16 -19.86 4.34
N ALA A 339 -3.92 -20.95 3.62
CA ALA A 339 -4.00 -22.30 4.19
C ALA A 339 -3.50 -23.35 3.21
N THR A 340 -2.29 -23.86 3.44
CA THR A 340 -1.90 -25.29 3.48
C THR A 340 -0.46 -25.48 3.00
N ALA A 341 0.44 -25.70 3.95
CA ALA A 341 1.70 -26.40 3.70
C ALA A 341 1.81 -27.53 4.74
N ASP A 342 1.86 -28.77 4.24
CA ASP A 342 2.08 -29.97 5.06
C ASP A 342 3.45 -29.88 5.76
N ALA A 343 3.44 -30.15 7.06
CA ALA A 343 4.63 -30.14 7.91
C ALA A 343 5.19 -31.57 8.04
N ASP A 344 6.25 -31.88 7.30
CA ASP A 344 7.17 -32.96 7.70
C ASP A 344 8.61 -32.87 7.15
N ASP A 345 9.01 -31.75 6.53
CA ASP A 345 10.42 -31.45 6.19
C ASP A 345 10.73 -29.94 6.40
N ALA A 346 10.33 -29.41 7.56
CA ALA A 346 10.54 -27.99 7.86
C ALA A 346 12.00 -27.73 8.28
N ILE A 347 12.74 -27.05 7.41
CA ILE A 347 13.98 -26.34 7.78
C ILE A 347 13.66 -25.49 9.03
N PRO A 348 14.50 -25.49 10.09
CA PRO A 348 14.27 -24.66 11.26
C PRO A 348 14.03 -23.19 10.86
N PRO A 349 13.02 -22.49 11.41
CA PRO A 349 12.70 -21.11 11.04
C PRO A 349 13.90 -20.17 11.08
N GLU A 350 14.83 -20.40 12.00
CA GLU A 350 16.06 -19.63 12.16
C GLU A 350 17.03 -19.84 10.98
N LEU A 351 17.11 -21.06 10.44
CA LEU A 351 17.96 -21.38 9.30
C LEU A 351 17.34 -20.85 7.99
N VAL A 352 16.00 -20.83 7.87
CA VAL A 352 15.30 -20.15 6.77
C VAL A 352 15.57 -18.65 6.79
N GLN A 353 15.51 -18.01 7.97
CA GLN A 353 15.83 -16.59 8.11
C GLN A 353 17.29 -16.28 7.76
N GLN A 354 18.24 -17.12 8.19
CA GLN A 354 19.66 -16.94 7.85
C GLN A 354 19.92 -17.07 6.34
N ILE A 355 19.38 -18.11 5.69
CA ILE A 355 19.52 -18.32 4.25
C ILE A 355 18.92 -17.13 3.48
N LEU A 356 17.73 -16.68 3.90
CA LEU A 356 17.08 -15.54 3.27
C LEU A 356 17.88 -14.25 3.47
N GLN A 357 18.42 -14.02 4.66
CA GLN A 357 19.26 -12.86 4.96
C GLN A 357 20.52 -12.87 4.09
N GLU A 358 21.21 -14.01 3.96
CA GLU A 358 22.38 -14.15 3.08
C GLU A 358 22.04 -13.91 1.61
N GLN A 359 20.90 -14.42 1.13
CA GLN A 359 20.42 -14.19 -0.23
C GLN A 359 20.09 -12.71 -0.48
N MET A 360 19.46 -12.03 0.47
CA MET A 360 19.18 -10.59 0.40
C MET A 360 20.45 -9.75 0.42
N ASP A 361 21.41 -10.12 1.28
CA ASP A 361 22.74 -9.52 1.32
C ASP A 361 23.46 -9.60 -0.02
N LEU A 362 23.43 -10.77 -0.67
CA LEU A 362 24.02 -10.96 -2.01
C LEU A 362 23.28 -10.14 -3.07
N HIS A 363 21.95 -10.16 -3.05
CA HIS A 363 21.12 -9.40 -3.96
C HIS A 363 21.43 -7.91 -3.88
N TYR A 364 21.34 -7.30 -2.69
CA TYR A 364 21.57 -5.87 -2.52
C TYR A 364 23.01 -5.47 -2.78
N ARG A 365 24.01 -6.30 -2.45
CA ARG A 365 25.41 -6.04 -2.87
C ARG A 365 25.55 -5.98 -4.39
N SER A 366 24.88 -6.88 -5.12
CA SER A 366 24.85 -6.80 -6.59
C SER A 366 24.14 -5.55 -7.10
N THR A 367 23.06 -5.13 -6.43
CA THR A 367 22.32 -3.90 -6.76
C THR A 367 23.18 -2.64 -6.58
N LEU A 368 24.08 -2.61 -5.58
CA LEU A 368 25.00 -1.48 -5.36
C LEU A 368 25.99 -1.23 -6.51
N ASP A 369 26.25 -2.24 -7.33
CA ASP A 369 27.12 -2.18 -8.51
C ASP A 369 26.33 -2.11 -9.83
N SER A 370 24.99 -2.13 -9.78
CA SER A 370 24.12 -2.12 -10.96
C SER A 370 23.50 -0.74 -11.20
N PRO A 371 23.39 -0.27 -12.46
CA PRO A 371 22.80 1.03 -12.78
C PRO A 371 21.30 1.06 -12.47
N LEU A 372 20.84 2.12 -11.82
CA LEU A 372 19.44 2.28 -11.39
C LEU A 372 18.79 3.50 -12.04
N PRO A 373 17.57 3.38 -12.61
CA PRO A 373 16.84 4.52 -13.16
C PRO A 373 16.62 5.67 -12.16
N MET A 374 16.34 5.35 -10.89
CA MET A 374 16.15 6.34 -9.82
C MET A 374 17.42 7.16 -9.50
N LEU A 375 18.58 6.68 -9.94
CA LEU A 375 19.89 7.33 -9.80
C LEU A 375 20.46 7.76 -11.15
N ASP A 376 19.58 8.13 -12.09
CA ASP A 376 19.92 8.58 -13.46
C ASP A 376 20.77 7.57 -14.26
N GLY A 377 20.58 6.27 -13.99
CA GLY A 377 21.32 5.20 -14.62
C GLY A 377 22.73 4.99 -14.07
N LEU A 378 23.10 5.66 -12.96
CA LEU A 378 24.31 5.35 -12.20
C LEU A 378 24.07 4.19 -11.22
N SER A 379 25.12 3.46 -10.86
CA SER A 379 25.05 2.56 -9.72
C SER A 379 25.02 3.33 -8.39
N PRO A 380 24.43 2.78 -7.32
CA PRO A 380 24.44 3.41 -6.00
C PRO A 380 25.83 3.83 -5.51
N ARG A 381 26.87 3.01 -5.75
CA ARG A 381 28.25 3.32 -5.36
C ARG A 381 28.86 4.45 -6.18
N GLU A 382 28.50 4.57 -7.45
CA GLU A 382 28.93 5.70 -8.30
C GLU A 382 28.21 6.98 -7.89
N ALA A 383 26.89 6.92 -7.73
CA ALA A 383 26.07 8.05 -7.31
C ALA A 383 26.51 8.58 -5.94
N ALA A 384 26.83 7.72 -4.98
CA ALA A 384 27.29 8.13 -3.65
C ALA A 384 28.63 8.90 -3.64
N ARG A 385 29.43 8.81 -4.71
CA ARG A 385 30.69 9.58 -4.85
C ARG A 385 30.46 11.00 -5.37
N ASP A 386 29.29 11.27 -5.95
CA ASP A 386 28.91 12.60 -6.42
C ASP A 386 28.08 13.32 -5.34
N PRO A 387 28.58 14.42 -4.76
CA PRO A 387 27.83 15.20 -3.77
C PRO A 387 26.47 15.69 -4.27
N SER A 388 26.31 15.94 -5.58
CA SER A 388 25.04 16.39 -6.18
C SER A 388 23.97 15.29 -6.21
N MET A 389 24.37 14.02 -6.13
CA MET A 389 23.48 12.87 -6.14
C MET A 389 23.10 12.38 -4.74
N ARG A 390 23.62 13.03 -3.67
CA ARG A 390 23.42 12.60 -2.28
C ARG A 390 21.94 12.43 -1.92
N ASP A 391 21.10 13.39 -2.28
CA ASP A 391 19.65 13.34 -1.97
C ASP A 391 18.94 12.21 -2.72
N LYS A 392 19.36 11.90 -3.96
CA LYS A 392 18.81 10.78 -4.73
C LYS A 392 19.20 9.44 -4.12
N VAL A 393 20.45 9.30 -3.66
CA VAL A 393 20.93 8.09 -2.97
C VAL A 393 20.16 7.88 -1.65
N VAL A 394 19.99 8.94 -0.85
CA VAL A 394 19.20 8.89 0.39
C VAL A 394 17.74 8.53 0.10
N GLY A 395 17.13 9.17 -0.91
CA GLY A 395 15.76 8.88 -1.32
C GLY A 395 15.55 7.44 -1.78
N TRP A 396 16.51 6.88 -2.52
CA TRP A 396 16.50 5.47 -2.93
C TRP A 396 16.60 4.50 -1.74
N LEU A 397 17.48 4.77 -0.77
CA LEU A 397 17.58 3.94 0.45
C LEU A 397 16.30 4.00 1.28
N LYS A 398 15.69 5.18 1.44
CA LYS A 398 14.38 5.33 2.10
C LYS A 398 13.29 4.55 1.37
N HIS A 399 13.27 4.58 0.04
CA HIS A 399 12.34 3.80 -0.78
C HIS A 399 12.47 2.29 -0.54
N LEU A 400 13.70 1.76 -0.47
CA LEU A 400 13.95 0.34 -0.17
C LEU A 400 13.47 -0.05 1.24
N GLU A 401 13.84 0.73 2.26
CA GLU A 401 13.44 0.47 3.64
C GLU A 401 11.90 0.54 3.80
N ASN A 402 11.25 1.53 3.18
CA ASN A 402 9.80 1.69 3.23
C ASN A 402 9.08 0.53 2.53
N GLY A 403 9.53 0.15 1.33
CA GLY A 403 8.96 -0.96 0.57
C GLY A 403 9.10 -2.31 1.29
N SER A 404 10.25 -2.54 1.94
CA SER A 404 10.47 -3.71 2.79
C SER A 404 9.57 -3.70 4.02
N ALA A 405 9.43 -2.56 4.70
CA ALA A 405 8.58 -2.44 5.90
C ALA A 405 7.09 -2.65 5.59
N ARG A 406 6.63 -2.24 4.41
CA ARG A 406 5.23 -2.45 3.95
C ARG A 406 4.97 -3.84 3.39
N SER A 407 6.00 -4.62 3.09
CA SER A 407 5.83 -5.97 2.55
C SER A 407 5.48 -6.95 3.66
N ASN A 408 4.45 -7.78 3.45
CA ASN A 408 4.15 -8.91 4.33
C ASN A 408 5.04 -10.15 4.03
N ALA A 409 6.00 -10.02 3.10
CA ALA A 409 6.88 -11.10 2.69
C ALA A 409 8.04 -11.31 3.67
N ALA A 410 8.83 -12.36 3.45
CA ALA A 410 9.98 -12.69 4.28
C ALA A 410 11.10 -11.60 4.27
N THR A 411 10.96 -10.57 3.43
CA THR A 411 11.77 -9.34 3.42
C THR A 411 11.37 -8.33 4.49
N ALA A 412 10.26 -8.54 5.20
CA ALA A 412 9.80 -7.69 6.31
C ALA A 412 10.85 -7.66 7.43
N GLY A 413 11.51 -6.52 7.62
CA GLY A 413 12.49 -6.33 8.69
C GLY A 413 13.95 -6.64 8.32
N TYR A 414 14.29 -6.70 7.03
CA TYR A 414 15.70 -6.70 6.61
C TYR A 414 16.40 -5.41 7.06
N ASP A 415 17.60 -5.52 7.66
CA ASP A 415 18.35 -4.36 8.14
C ASP A 415 19.20 -3.74 7.02
N PHE A 416 18.73 -2.65 6.44
CA PHE A 416 19.44 -1.90 5.42
C PHE A 416 20.55 -0.98 5.96
N THR A 417 20.75 -0.91 7.29
CA THR A 417 21.72 0.02 7.92
C THR A 417 23.14 -0.12 7.34
N TRP A 418 23.54 -1.33 6.91
CA TRP A 418 24.86 -1.53 6.30
C TRP A 418 25.01 -0.79 4.97
N MET A 419 23.94 -0.66 4.17
CA MET A 419 23.98 0.07 2.89
C MET A 419 24.18 1.56 3.11
N TRP A 420 23.52 2.15 4.12
CA TRP A 420 23.71 3.54 4.51
C TRP A 420 25.16 3.83 4.92
N ARG A 421 25.77 2.92 5.70
CA ARG A 421 27.19 3.02 6.10
C ARG A 421 28.12 2.88 4.91
N GLU A 422 27.88 1.90 4.05
CA GLU A 422 28.72 1.63 2.88
C GLU A 422 28.71 2.79 1.89
N LEU A 423 27.55 3.41 1.69
CA LEU A 423 27.38 4.56 0.80
C LEU A 423 27.74 5.91 1.44
N GLY A 424 28.16 5.93 2.71
CA GLY A 424 28.63 7.16 3.38
C GLY A 424 27.55 8.21 3.63
N VAL A 425 26.30 7.78 3.75
CA VAL A 425 25.11 8.65 3.94
C VAL A 425 24.39 8.36 5.27
N MET A 426 25.05 7.68 6.20
CA MET A 426 24.47 7.26 7.47
C MET A 426 23.90 8.42 8.31
N ASP A 427 24.53 9.60 8.24
CA ASP A 427 24.08 10.80 8.96
C ASP A 427 22.75 11.37 8.45
N ASP A 428 22.31 10.94 7.26
CA ASP A 428 21.04 11.34 6.64
C ASP A 428 19.89 10.36 6.88
N ARG A 429 20.14 9.24 7.58
CA ARG A 429 19.10 8.29 8.01
C ARG A 429 18.37 8.82 9.24
N ARG A 430 17.59 9.87 9.03
CA ARG A 430 16.81 10.59 10.03
C ARG A 430 15.57 11.22 9.41
#